data_AF-A0A8R1WMT7-F1
#
_entry.id   AF-A0A8R1WMT7-F1
#
_cell.length_a   1.000
_cell.length_b   1.000
_cell.length_c   1.000
_cell.angle_alpha   90.00
_cell.angle_beta   90.00
_cell.angle_gamma   90.00
#
_symmetry.space_group_name_H-M   'P 1'
#
loop_
_entity.id
_entity.type
_entity.pdbx_description
1 polymer ?
#
loop_
_entity_poly.entity_id
_entity_poly.type
_entity_poly.pdbx_seq_one_letter_code
_entity_poly.pdbx_strand_id
1 'polypeptide(L)'
;MSANDIYPKCTFSMLKGKIDCRILSTLRQMGFQRPTRIQAQAMPYLLQQKDLIGAAKTGSGKTLAFLIPAVDQLIKLGFTLKHGTGCIILSPTRELALQTFEVLKRLLTDIDISHCLIVGGEKKNKDVSKLQKGMNIVVSTPGRLLDHLQTTNTFNCKNLKCLIIDEADKLLESGFEKHVNGILEKLPNDKQTVLFSATIDDRVKNLARLALRSDPIWITVDDDAKRSTVSGLQQGYYICPVEKRMAWLYKMLKKCKKLKVMVFFSSCKSVDFHYEFFRVNCKAIVSSIHGRQSQAKRKEAYHGFVEAQNGALFCTDVAARGLDIPSVDWIVQYDPPTDPKEYIHRVGRTARGMNSKGNAVILLRPEEEEFVKFLENEKVYLDKYTFGDPPADIQEFLQKLIKENGVMKVLARKAFLSFLRCYKNHPLKSIFNIKNLNLQLASKAFGFDETPHVDFCILFWHLPTLG
;
A
#
# COMPACT_ATOMS: atom_id res chain seq x y z
N MET A 1 -8.57 -17.77 30.94
CA MET A 1 -9.70 -17.07 30.30
C MET A 1 -9.77 -17.53 28.87
N SER A 2 -10.93 -18.05 28.43
CA SER A 2 -11.09 -18.63 27.10
C SER A 2 -11.08 -17.53 26.04
N ALA A 3 -10.55 -17.80 24.85
CA ALA A 3 -10.50 -16.85 23.73
C ALA A 3 -11.90 -16.41 23.24
N ASN A 4 -12.96 -17.11 23.66
CA ASN A 4 -14.34 -16.85 23.26
C ASN A 4 -15.03 -15.77 24.11
N ASP A 5 -14.44 -15.32 25.22
CA ASP A 5 -15.06 -14.33 26.11
C ASP A 5 -14.80 -12.86 25.70
N ILE A 6 -14.14 -12.66 24.55
CA ILE A 6 -13.68 -11.34 24.11
C ILE A 6 -14.33 -10.99 22.77
N TYR A 7 -15.63 -10.67 22.70
CA TYR A 7 -16.32 -9.76 21.73
C TYR A 7 -17.84 -9.84 21.94
N PRO A 8 -18.66 -8.74 21.96
CA PRO A 8 -18.46 -7.34 21.59
C PRO A 8 -18.73 -6.33 22.76
N LYS A 9 -18.57 -6.74 24.02
CA LYS A 9 -18.89 -5.91 25.21
C LYS A 9 -17.68 -5.21 25.86
N CYS A 10 -16.46 -5.37 25.35
CA CYS A 10 -15.24 -4.89 26.02
C CYS A 10 -14.78 -3.51 25.52
N THR A 11 -14.44 -2.61 26.44
CA THR A 11 -13.71 -1.36 26.17
C THR A 11 -12.22 -1.58 26.45
N PHE A 12 -11.36 -0.62 26.08
CA PHE A 12 -9.94 -0.66 26.47
C PHE A 12 -9.70 -0.73 27.99
N SER A 13 -10.74 -0.52 28.81
CA SER A 13 -10.64 -0.71 30.27
C SER A 13 -10.29 -2.14 30.66
N MET A 14 -10.49 -3.14 29.80
CA MET A 14 -10.09 -4.53 30.06
C MET A 14 -8.57 -4.72 30.22
N LEU A 15 -7.79 -3.73 29.76
CA LEU A 15 -6.33 -3.69 29.90
C LEU A 15 -5.89 -2.94 31.16
N LYS A 16 -6.81 -2.37 31.94
CA LYS A 16 -6.49 -1.72 33.22
C LYS A 16 -5.81 -2.71 34.16
N GLY A 17 -4.65 -2.33 34.69
CA GLY A 17 -3.81 -3.19 35.54
C GLY A 17 -2.99 -4.23 34.76
N LYS A 18 -3.16 -4.35 33.44
CA LYS A 18 -2.38 -5.23 32.58
C LYS A 18 -1.31 -4.48 31.79
N ILE A 19 -1.59 -3.23 31.44
CA ILE A 19 -0.65 -2.32 30.76
C ILE A 19 -0.47 -1.03 31.54
N ASP A 20 0.59 -0.27 31.22
CA ASP A 20 0.85 1.05 31.80
C ASP A 20 -0.36 1.99 31.63
N CYS A 21 -0.70 2.70 32.71
CA CYS A 21 -1.90 3.55 32.75
C CYS A 21 -1.83 4.74 31.79
N ARG A 22 -0.63 5.21 31.42
CA ARG A 22 -0.42 6.30 30.47
C ARG A 22 -0.88 5.91 29.07
N ILE A 23 -0.65 4.66 28.66
CA ILE A 23 -1.13 4.14 27.37
C ILE A 23 -2.67 4.24 27.31
N LEU A 24 -3.37 3.86 28.39
CA LEU A 24 -4.83 3.95 28.47
C LEU A 24 -5.35 5.39 28.51
N SER A 25 -4.58 6.32 29.07
CA SER A 25 -4.89 7.76 29.03
C SER A 25 -4.82 8.27 27.59
N THR A 26 -3.72 7.99 26.90
CA THR A 26 -3.50 8.40 25.51
C THR A 26 -4.56 7.84 24.56
N LEU A 27 -4.93 6.57 24.71
CA LEU A 27 -5.99 5.97 23.87
C LEU A 27 -7.35 6.68 24.05
N ARG A 28 -7.68 7.10 25.27
CA ARG A 28 -8.89 7.89 25.54
C ARG A 28 -8.82 9.28 24.91
N GLN A 29 -7.68 9.96 25.02
CA GLN A 29 -7.47 11.27 24.37
C GLN A 29 -7.54 11.17 22.83
N MET A 30 -7.08 10.06 22.27
CA MET A 30 -7.19 9.79 20.82
C MET A 30 -8.62 9.43 20.38
N GLY A 31 -9.58 9.29 21.31
CA GLY A 31 -10.97 8.93 21.01
C GLY A 31 -11.22 7.42 20.83
N PHE A 32 -10.23 6.56 21.12
CA PHE A 32 -10.37 5.11 20.99
C PHE A 32 -11.01 4.51 22.24
N GLN A 33 -12.31 4.21 22.16
CA GLN A 33 -13.06 3.66 23.30
C GLN A 33 -13.09 2.13 23.32
N ARG A 34 -13.12 1.48 22.15
CA ARG A 34 -13.27 0.03 22.01
C ARG A 34 -12.22 -0.55 21.06
N PRO A 35 -11.67 -1.75 21.35
CA PRO A 35 -10.77 -2.43 20.44
C PRO A 35 -11.51 -2.97 19.21
N THR A 36 -10.83 -2.98 18.06
CA THR A 36 -11.29 -3.66 16.83
C THR A 36 -11.04 -5.16 16.92
N ARG A 37 -11.80 -5.99 16.17
CA ARG A 37 -11.72 -7.47 16.20
C ARG A 37 -10.29 -8.02 16.35
N ILE A 38 -9.40 -7.60 15.45
CA ILE A 38 -7.99 -8.02 15.48
C ILE A 38 -7.23 -7.58 16.73
N GLN A 39 -7.51 -6.39 17.28
CA GLN A 39 -6.86 -5.91 18.50
C GLN A 39 -7.22 -6.79 19.70
N ALA A 40 -8.50 -7.05 19.98
CA ALA A 40 -8.81 -7.84 21.17
C ALA A 40 -8.52 -9.34 21.04
N GLN A 41 -8.44 -9.89 19.82
CA GLN A 41 -7.93 -11.26 19.63
C GLN A 41 -6.41 -11.32 19.78
N ALA A 42 -5.65 -10.37 19.22
CA ALA A 42 -4.18 -10.42 19.23
C ALA A 42 -3.56 -9.96 20.56
N MET A 43 -4.06 -8.88 21.16
CA MET A 43 -3.46 -8.27 22.34
C MET A 43 -3.21 -9.23 23.51
N PRO A 44 -4.12 -10.15 23.89
CA PRO A 44 -3.88 -11.08 25.00
C PRO A 44 -2.65 -11.95 24.81
N TYR A 45 -2.37 -12.39 23.58
CA TYR A 45 -1.19 -13.22 23.26
C TYR A 45 0.07 -12.36 23.12
N LEU A 46 -0.06 -11.18 22.51
CA LEU A 46 1.06 -10.26 22.33
C LEU A 46 1.60 -9.74 23.67
N LEU A 47 0.72 -9.43 24.63
CA LEU A 47 1.11 -9.02 25.98
C LEU A 47 1.85 -10.12 26.76
N GLN A 48 1.56 -11.39 26.44
CA GLN A 48 2.26 -12.57 26.97
C GLN A 48 3.59 -12.86 26.24
N GLN A 49 4.02 -11.98 25.33
CA GLN A 49 5.28 -12.14 24.59
C GLN A 49 5.30 -13.37 23.67
N LYS A 50 4.13 -13.85 23.23
CA LYS A 50 4.02 -14.93 22.25
C LYS A 50 4.21 -14.40 20.84
N ASP A 51 4.90 -15.20 20.04
CA ASP A 51 5.02 -15.02 18.60
C ASP A 51 3.64 -15.15 17.95
N LEU A 52 3.35 -14.28 16.96
CA LEU A 52 2.01 -14.17 16.39
C LEU A 52 2.02 -13.89 14.90
N ILE A 53 1.11 -14.55 14.18
CA ILE A 53 0.78 -14.31 12.79
C ILE A 53 -0.68 -13.87 12.71
N GLY A 54 -0.91 -12.61 12.36
CA GLY A 54 -2.22 -12.00 12.26
C GLY A 54 -2.63 -11.73 10.81
N ALA A 55 -3.70 -12.37 10.36
CA ALA A 55 -4.39 -12.05 9.11
C ALA A 55 -5.61 -11.17 9.38
N ALA A 56 -5.59 -9.95 8.84
CA ALA A 56 -6.75 -9.06 8.86
C ALA A 56 -6.71 -8.06 7.70
N LYS A 57 -7.90 -7.67 7.21
CA LYS A 57 -8.08 -6.69 6.13
C LYS A 57 -7.39 -5.35 6.43
N THR A 58 -7.05 -4.57 5.41
CA THR A 58 -6.53 -3.20 5.60
C THR A 58 -7.56 -2.32 6.30
N GLY A 59 -7.12 -1.39 7.17
CA GLY A 59 -8.03 -0.56 7.96
C GLY A 59 -8.68 -1.23 9.18
N SER A 60 -8.37 -2.50 9.46
CA SER A 60 -8.89 -3.23 10.65
C SER A 60 -8.29 -2.79 12.00
N GLY A 61 -7.40 -1.80 12.02
CA GLY A 61 -6.79 -1.30 13.27
C GLY A 61 -5.57 -2.10 13.75
N LYS A 62 -4.88 -2.84 12.87
CA LYS A 62 -3.68 -3.64 13.21
C LYS A 62 -2.57 -2.84 13.90
N THR A 63 -2.39 -1.57 13.54
CA THR A 63 -1.32 -0.72 14.06
C THR A 63 -1.32 -0.65 15.59
N LEU A 64 -2.48 -0.36 16.21
CA LEU A 64 -2.57 -0.35 17.67
C LEU A 64 -2.49 -1.76 18.28
N ALA A 65 -2.83 -2.81 17.53
CA ALA A 65 -2.74 -4.19 18.01
C ALA A 65 -1.29 -4.57 18.36
N PHE A 66 -0.30 -4.14 17.55
CA PHE A 66 1.12 -4.40 17.84
C PHE A 66 1.82 -3.27 18.61
N LEU A 67 1.41 -2.00 18.42
CA LEU A 67 2.11 -0.88 19.09
C LEU A 67 1.89 -0.89 20.61
N ILE A 68 0.67 -1.18 21.08
CA ILE A 68 0.35 -1.15 22.51
C ILE A 68 1.20 -2.18 23.29
N PRO A 69 1.24 -3.48 22.91
CA PRO A 69 2.06 -4.46 23.61
C PRO A 69 3.57 -4.16 23.53
N ALA A 70 4.06 -3.69 22.38
CA ALA A 70 5.48 -3.38 22.21
C ALA A 70 5.93 -2.22 23.10
N VAL A 71 5.14 -1.14 23.15
CA VAL A 71 5.43 0.01 24.02
C VAL A 71 5.34 -0.40 25.49
N ASP A 72 4.29 -1.11 25.89
CA ASP A 72 4.10 -1.59 27.26
C ASP A 72 5.26 -2.49 27.74
N GLN A 73 5.76 -3.37 26.87
CA GLN A 73 6.92 -4.22 27.17
C GLN A 73 8.17 -3.38 27.46
N LEU A 74 8.47 -2.38 26.64
CA LEU A 74 9.64 -1.53 26.84
C LEU A 74 9.54 -0.70 28.12
N ILE A 75 8.34 -0.23 28.48
CA ILE A 75 8.10 0.46 29.76
C ILE A 75 8.39 -0.48 30.93
N LYS A 76 7.81 -1.69 30.92
CA LYS A 76 7.99 -2.68 32.00
C LYS A 76 9.44 -3.09 32.19
N LEU A 77 10.22 -3.11 31.12
CA LEU A 77 11.65 -3.41 31.14
C LEU A 77 12.52 -2.19 31.50
N GLY A 78 11.93 -1.01 31.71
CA GLY A 78 12.67 0.20 32.06
C GLY A 78 13.64 0.65 30.95
N PHE A 79 13.24 0.51 29.69
CA PHE A 79 14.10 0.90 28.57
C PHE A 79 14.47 2.39 28.64
N THR A 80 15.73 2.66 28.34
CA THR A 80 16.32 4.00 28.26
C THR A 80 17.27 4.03 27.06
N LEU A 81 17.77 5.20 26.68
CA LEU A 81 18.72 5.37 25.57
C LEU A 81 19.94 4.42 25.67
N LYS A 82 20.40 4.11 26.90
CA LYS A 82 21.55 3.23 27.14
C LYS A 82 21.33 1.79 26.67
N HIS A 83 20.09 1.34 26.63
CA HIS A 83 19.74 -0.02 26.23
C HIS A 83 19.78 -0.21 24.71
N GLY A 84 19.78 0.88 23.93
CA GLY A 84 19.66 0.82 22.47
C GLY A 84 18.25 0.45 22.02
N THR A 85 18.16 -0.18 20.84
CA THR A 85 16.87 -0.51 20.21
C THR A 85 16.27 -1.79 20.80
N GLY A 86 15.09 -1.65 21.39
CA GLY A 86 14.28 -2.72 21.95
C GLY A 86 13.13 -3.18 21.05
N CYS A 87 12.69 -2.34 20.11
CA CYS A 87 11.65 -2.71 19.15
C CYS A 87 11.97 -2.20 17.74
N ILE A 88 11.79 -3.05 16.73
CA ILE A 88 11.89 -2.70 15.32
C ILE A 88 10.55 -2.98 14.64
N ILE A 89 10.06 -2.02 13.87
CA ILE A 89 8.85 -2.15 13.06
C ILE A 89 9.25 -1.99 11.59
N LEU A 90 9.07 -3.07 10.82
CA LEU A 90 9.30 -3.11 9.38
C LEU A 90 8.00 -2.84 8.63
N SER A 91 8.06 -1.90 7.69
CA SER A 91 6.97 -1.61 6.76
C SER A 91 7.48 -1.62 5.32
N PRO A 92 6.70 -2.10 4.34
CA PRO A 92 7.13 -2.26 2.95
C PRO A 92 7.33 -0.94 2.21
N THR A 93 6.61 0.11 2.62
CA THR A 93 6.71 1.44 1.99
C THR A 93 7.10 2.49 3.03
N ARG A 94 7.76 3.56 2.56
CA ARG A 94 8.14 4.69 3.41
C ARG A 94 6.93 5.37 4.02
N GLU A 95 5.83 5.33 3.28
CA GLU A 95 4.56 5.93 3.62
C GLU A 95 3.90 5.19 4.77
N LEU A 96 3.85 3.85 4.69
CA LEU A 96 3.33 3.05 5.80
C LEU A 96 4.21 3.22 7.04
N ALA A 97 5.53 3.27 6.86
CA ALA A 97 6.46 3.53 7.95
C ALA A 97 6.19 4.91 8.61
N LEU A 98 6.01 5.96 7.81
CA LEU A 98 5.64 7.30 8.29
C LEU A 98 4.33 7.28 9.08
N GLN A 99 3.32 6.54 8.61
CA GLN A 99 2.02 6.48 9.28
C GLN A 99 2.06 5.72 10.60
N THR A 100 2.69 4.55 10.61
CA THR A 100 2.94 3.81 11.84
C THR A 100 3.74 4.65 12.83
N PHE A 101 4.69 5.44 12.34
CA PHE A 101 5.47 6.36 13.16
C PHE A 101 4.65 7.54 13.74
N GLU A 102 3.72 8.11 12.99
CA GLU A 102 2.83 9.17 13.52
C GLU A 102 1.83 8.60 14.55
N VAL A 103 1.33 7.38 14.36
CA VAL A 103 0.52 6.70 15.40
C VAL A 103 1.36 6.43 16.65
N LEU A 104 2.61 5.97 16.47
CA LEU A 104 3.55 5.73 17.57
C LEU A 104 3.85 7.02 18.35
N LYS A 105 4.14 8.13 17.67
CA LYS A 105 4.35 9.44 18.31
C LYS A 105 3.18 9.84 19.19
N ARG A 106 1.96 9.73 18.66
CA ARG A 106 0.74 10.05 19.42
C ARG A 106 0.63 9.15 20.64
N LEU A 107 0.88 7.84 20.49
CA LEU A 107 0.86 6.87 21.58
C LEU A 107 1.87 7.21 22.69
N LEU A 108 3.04 7.73 22.33
CA LEU A 108 4.15 8.07 23.23
C LEU A 108 4.11 9.49 23.80
N THR A 109 3.04 10.27 23.61
CA THR A 109 2.98 11.69 24.02
C THR A 109 3.37 11.91 25.48
N ASP A 110 2.91 11.04 26.40
CA ASP A 110 3.19 11.12 27.84
C ASP A 110 4.17 10.03 28.32
N ILE A 111 4.91 9.40 27.40
CA ILE A 111 5.77 8.22 27.69
C ILE A 111 7.18 8.49 27.15
N ASP A 112 8.16 8.53 28.06
CA ASP A 112 9.57 8.76 27.70
C ASP A 112 10.23 7.50 27.13
N ILE A 113 9.89 7.19 25.87
CA ILE A 113 10.55 6.17 25.06
C ILE A 113 11.05 6.83 23.78
N SER A 114 12.37 6.76 23.58
CA SER A 114 12.99 7.31 22.39
C SER A 114 12.60 6.51 21.14
N HIS A 115 12.26 7.21 20.06
CA HIS A 115 11.78 6.59 18.84
C HIS A 115 12.25 7.35 17.61
N CYS A 116 12.50 6.64 16.51
CA CYS A 116 12.85 7.26 15.25
C CYS A 116 12.27 6.53 14.04
N LEU A 117 12.13 7.30 12.97
CA LEU A 117 11.85 6.82 11.62
C LEU A 117 13.15 6.86 10.81
N ILE A 118 13.51 5.75 10.19
CA ILE A 118 14.60 5.66 9.22
C ILE A 118 14.08 5.03 7.93
N VAL A 119 14.07 5.79 6.84
CA VAL A 119 13.55 5.33 5.55
C VAL A 119 14.47 5.74 4.42
N GLY A 120 14.44 5.01 3.30
CA GLY A 120 15.24 5.36 2.13
C GLY A 120 14.91 6.77 1.61
N GLY A 121 15.82 7.36 0.84
CA GLY A 121 15.62 8.68 0.23
C GLY A 121 15.89 9.89 1.14
N GLU A 122 16.14 9.67 2.43
CA GLU A 122 16.67 10.69 3.34
C GLU A 122 18.20 10.59 3.49
N LYS A 123 18.84 11.68 3.94
CA LYS A 123 20.30 11.73 4.16
C LYS A 123 20.71 10.77 5.28
N LYS A 124 21.55 9.79 4.96
CA LYS A 124 22.01 8.73 5.89
C LYS A 124 22.64 9.26 7.18
N ASN A 125 23.40 10.35 7.09
CA ASN A 125 24.06 10.93 8.27
C ASN A 125 23.07 11.36 9.36
N LYS A 126 21.86 11.81 8.99
CA LYS A 126 20.81 12.14 9.97
C LYS A 126 20.34 10.92 10.76
N ASP A 127 20.27 9.77 10.10
CA ASP A 127 19.87 8.51 10.72
C ASP A 127 20.98 7.99 11.63
N VAL A 128 22.23 8.05 11.19
CA VAL A 128 23.41 7.67 12.01
C VAL A 128 23.41 8.45 13.33
N SER A 129 23.21 9.77 13.30
CA SER A 129 23.17 10.59 14.52
C SER A 129 22.02 10.22 15.47
N LYS A 130 20.87 9.76 14.94
CA LYS A 130 19.76 9.28 15.78
C LYS A 130 20.08 7.92 16.39
N LEU A 131 20.56 6.98 15.57
CA LEU A 131 20.87 5.62 16.00
C LEU A 131 22.01 5.58 17.02
N GLN A 132 23.01 6.45 16.87
CA GLN A 132 24.09 6.65 17.84
C GLN A 132 23.60 7.05 19.23
N LYS A 133 22.48 7.79 19.32
CA LYS A 133 21.89 8.18 20.61
C LYS A 133 21.19 7.03 21.32
N GLY A 134 20.93 5.89 20.64
CA GLY A 134 20.30 4.71 21.25
C GLY A 134 18.77 4.73 21.22
N MET A 135 18.17 5.02 20.05
CA MET A 135 16.70 5.02 19.88
C MET A 135 16.08 3.65 20.24
N ASN A 136 15.07 3.65 21.11
CA ASN A 136 14.47 2.43 21.64
C ASN A 136 13.49 1.76 20.66
N ILE A 137 12.72 2.56 19.92
CA ILE A 137 11.82 2.06 18.86
C ILE A 137 12.26 2.60 17.50
N VAL A 138 12.47 1.71 16.54
CA VAL A 138 12.85 2.07 15.17
C VAL A 138 11.77 1.61 14.20
N VAL A 139 11.14 2.57 13.51
CA VAL A 139 10.24 2.28 12.37
C VAL A 139 11.03 2.44 11.08
N SER A 140 11.01 1.43 10.20
CA SER A 140 11.89 1.40 9.04
C SER A 140 11.35 0.65 7.82
N THR A 141 11.95 0.95 6.67
CA THR A 141 11.84 0.14 5.44
C THR A 141 13.01 -0.85 5.34
N PRO A 142 12.82 -2.08 4.81
CA PRO A 142 13.83 -3.14 4.85
C PRO A 142 15.21 -2.75 4.33
N GLY A 143 15.28 -2.15 3.13
CA GLY A 143 16.56 -1.79 2.52
C GLY A 143 17.36 -0.78 3.35
N ARG A 144 16.69 0.20 3.98
CA ARG A 144 17.36 1.19 4.83
C ARG A 144 17.78 0.59 6.17
N LEU A 145 16.96 -0.27 6.76
CA LEU A 145 17.33 -0.96 8.00
C LEU A 145 18.56 -1.84 7.79
N LEU A 146 18.56 -2.65 6.72
CA LEU A 146 19.67 -3.56 6.43
C LEU A 146 20.98 -2.80 6.22
N ASP A 147 20.94 -1.69 5.46
CA ASP A 147 22.10 -0.81 5.27
C ASP A 147 22.67 -0.34 6.62
N HIS A 148 21.82 0.12 7.55
CA HIS A 148 22.27 0.52 8.88
C HIS A 148 22.82 -0.63 9.73
N LEU A 149 22.19 -1.81 9.69
CA LEU A 149 22.68 -3.03 10.36
C LEU A 149 24.03 -3.53 9.77
N GLN A 150 24.36 -3.14 8.54
CA GLN A 150 25.63 -3.48 7.88
C GLN A 150 26.73 -2.43 8.10
N THR A 151 26.37 -1.15 8.10
CA THR A 151 27.35 -0.06 7.97
C THR A 151 27.46 0.84 9.19
N THR A 152 26.48 0.81 10.09
CA THR A 152 26.44 1.69 11.27
C THR A 152 26.84 0.92 12.52
N ASN A 153 28.15 0.89 12.80
CA ASN A 153 28.72 0.14 13.93
C ASN A 153 28.16 0.53 15.31
N THR A 154 27.64 1.75 15.42
CA THR A 154 27.03 2.29 16.64
C THR A 154 25.57 1.91 16.83
N PHE A 155 24.96 1.23 15.86
CA PHE A 155 23.56 0.82 15.94
C PHE A 155 23.41 -0.40 16.84
N ASN A 156 23.01 -0.18 18.09
CA ASN A 156 22.86 -1.22 19.09
C ASN A 156 21.46 -1.88 19.05
N CYS A 157 21.39 -3.10 18.49
CA CYS A 157 20.21 -3.95 18.49
C CYS A 157 20.35 -5.21 19.39
N LYS A 158 21.36 -5.27 20.25
CA LYS A 158 21.65 -6.48 21.06
C LYS A 158 20.51 -6.81 22.03
N ASN A 159 19.83 -5.78 22.54
CA ASN A 159 18.73 -5.90 23.49
C ASN A 159 17.35 -5.94 22.82
N LEU A 160 17.27 -6.23 21.51
CA LEU A 160 16.00 -6.25 20.80
C LEU A 160 15.04 -7.27 21.44
N LYS A 161 13.84 -6.81 21.79
CA LYS A 161 12.79 -7.62 22.42
C LYS A 161 11.64 -7.93 21.48
N CYS A 162 11.37 -7.05 20.51
CA CYS A 162 10.25 -7.20 19.61
C CYS A 162 10.63 -6.85 18.17
N LEU A 163 10.32 -7.73 17.21
CA LEU A 163 10.36 -7.47 15.78
C LEU A 163 8.95 -7.55 15.22
N ILE A 164 8.47 -6.45 14.65
CA ILE A 164 7.15 -6.37 14.01
C ILE A 164 7.36 -6.27 12.50
N ILE A 165 6.68 -7.13 11.75
CA ILE A 165 6.66 -7.17 10.30
C ILE A 165 5.23 -6.86 9.86
N ASP A 166 4.99 -5.63 9.39
CA ASP A 166 3.68 -5.19 8.91
C ASP A 166 3.60 -5.31 7.38
N GLU A 167 2.42 -5.68 6.87
CA GLU A 167 2.18 -6.02 5.45
C GLU A 167 3.23 -7.00 4.88
N ALA A 168 3.37 -8.15 5.55
CA ALA A 168 4.40 -9.15 5.24
C ALA A 168 4.33 -9.74 3.83
N ASP A 169 3.12 -9.92 3.29
CA ASP A 169 2.91 -10.31 1.89
C ASP A 169 3.60 -9.34 0.92
N LYS A 170 3.47 -8.03 1.14
CA LYS A 170 4.10 -7.01 0.30
C LYS A 170 5.62 -6.99 0.40
N LEU A 171 6.15 -7.23 1.60
CA LEU A 171 7.59 -7.32 1.82
C LEU A 171 8.22 -8.43 0.97
N LEU A 172 7.49 -9.52 0.75
CA LEU A 172 7.92 -10.63 -0.09
C LEU A 172 7.69 -10.37 -1.58
N GLU A 173 6.57 -9.75 -1.96
CA GLU A 173 6.26 -9.41 -3.37
C GLU A 173 7.24 -8.39 -3.98
N SER A 174 7.69 -7.40 -3.20
CA SER A 174 8.45 -6.25 -3.71
C SER A 174 9.92 -6.55 -3.98
N GLY A 175 10.34 -7.82 -3.94
CA GLY A 175 11.75 -8.22 -4.00
C GLY A 175 12.56 -7.82 -2.77
N PHE A 176 11.90 -7.45 -1.66
CA PHE A 176 12.58 -7.17 -0.39
C PHE A 176 12.92 -8.43 0.40
N GLU A 177 12.52 -9.62 -0.06
CA GLU A 177 12.84 -10.89 0.59
C GLU A 177 14.32 -11.02 0.96
N LYS A 178 15.23 -10.70 0.04
CA LYS A 178 16.68 -10.68 0.32
C LYS A 178 17.06 -9.72 1.45
N HIS A 179 16.42 -8.54 1.48
CA HIS A 179 16.68 -7.56 2.53
C HIS A 179 16.12 -8.02 3.88
N VAL A 180 14.92 -8.61 3.89
CA VAL A 180 14.29 -9.13 5.11
C VAL A 180 15.10 -10.28 5.68
N ASN A 181 15.53 -11.23 4.85
CA ASN A 181 16.39 -12.34 5.28
C ASN A 181 17.71 -11.82 5.87
N GLY A 182 18.38 -10.88 5.19
CA GLY A 182 19.61 -10.27 5.73
C GLY A 182 19.41 -9.47 7.03
N ILE A 183 18.20 -8.94 7.28
CA ILE A 183 17.86 -8.34 8.58
C ILE A 183 17.75 -9.43 9.63
N LEU A 184 16.99 -10.50 9.37
CA LEU A 184 16.77 -11.59 10.31
C LEU A 184 18.08 -12.25 10.75
N GLU A 185 19.04 -12.42 9.82
CA GLU A 185 20.38 -12.95 10.10
C GLU A 185 21.20 -12.07 11.06
N LYS A 186 20.95 -10.75 11.09
CA LYS A 186 21.71 -9.79 11.91
C LYS A 186 21.05 -9.46 13.25
N LEU A 187 19.77 -9.77 13.41
CA LEU A 187 19.03 -9.51 14.64
C LEU A 187 19.12 -10.70 15.60
N PRO A 188 19.05 -10.48 16.92
CA PRO A 188 19.08 -11.58 17.88
C PRO A 188 17.86 -12.51 17.72
N ASN A 189 18.05 -13.80 18.00
CA ASN A 189 17.00 -14.81 17.92
C ASN A 189 16.03 -14.75 19.12
N ASP A 190 16.53 -14.38 20.30
CA ASP A 190 15.70 -14.22 21.51
C ASP A 190 14.92 -12.90 21.51
N LYS A 191 13.92 -12.83 20.63
CA LYS A 191 12.93 -11.75 20.54
C LYS A 191 11.54 -12.32 20.28
N GLN A 192 10.50 -11.55 20.60
CA GLN A 192 9.15 -11.80 20.10
C GLN A 192 9.07 -11.32 18.65
N THR A 193 8.54 -12.13 17.75
CA THR A 193 8.25 -11.74 16.37
C THR A 193 6.75 -11.71 16.12
N VAL A 194 6.28 -10.59 15.57
CA VAL A 194 4.87 -10.36 15.23
C VAL A 194 4.76 -10.07 13.75
N LEU A 195 4.01 -10.90 13.03
CA LEU A 195 3.78 -10.77 11.60
C LEU A 195 2.32 -10.43 11.34
N PHE A 196 2.07 -9.31 10.69
CA PHE A 196 0.75 -8.93 10.21
C PHE A 196 0.70 -8.92 8.69
N SER A 197 -0.34 -9.52 8.13
CA SER A 197 -0.56 -9.58 6.69
C SER A 197 -2.03 -9.44 6.34
N ALA A 198 -2.33 -8.99 5.12
CA ALA A 198 -3.69 -9.09 4.59
C ALA A 198 -3.97 -10.50 4.06
N THR A 199 -2.94 -11.15 3.52
CA THR A 199 -3.02 -12.51 2.96
C THR A 199 -1.96 -13.42 3.55
N ILE A 200 -2.31 -14.70 3.78
CA ILE A 200 -1.36 -15.72 4.21
C ILE A 200 -1.17 -16.69 3.03
N ASP A 201 -0.16 -16.42 2.21
CA ASP A 201 0.30 -17.35 1.17
C ASP A 201 1.51 -18.17 1.67
N ASP A 202 1.96 -19.13 0.87
CA ASP A 202 3.08 -19.99 1.26
C ASP A 202 4.41 -19.23 1.41
N ARG A 203 4.58 -18.09 0.73
CA ARG A 203 5.75 -17.23 0.94
C ARG A 203 5.71 -16.60 2.32
N VAL A 204 4.56 -16.09 2.75
CA VAL A 204 4.37 -15.57 4.12
C VAL A 204 4.60 -16.66 5.17
N LYS A 205 4.12 -17.89 4.92
CA LYS A 205 4.41 -19.04 5.81
C LYS A 205 5.91 -19.36 5.87
N ASN A 206 6.62 -19.28 4.76
CA ASN A 206 8.07 -19.51 4.72
C ASN A 206 8.83 -18.41 5.47
N LEU A 207 8.47 -17.14 5.26
CA LEU A 207 9.02 -16.03 6.05
C LEU A 207 8.73 -16.23 7.55
N ALA A 208 7.53 -16.69 7.88
CA ALA A 208 7.16 -16.96 9.25
C ALA A 208 8.04 -18.05 9.89
N ARG A 209 8.33 -19.13 9.17
CA ARG A 209 9.24 -20.19 9.63
C ARG A 209 10.67 -19.68 9.87
N LEU A 210 11.11 -18.67 9.13
CA LEU A 210 12.44 -18.06 9.28
C LEU A 210 12.50 -17.05 10.44
N ALA A 211 11.41 -16.29 10.66
CA ALA A 211 11.42 -15.14 11.56
C ALA A 211 10.87 -15.43 12.98
N LEU A 212 10.02 -16.44 13.13
CA LEU A 212 9.35 -16.79 14.39
C LEU A 212 9.95 -18.04 15.04
N ARG A 213 9.76 -18.17 16.34
CA ARG A 213 10.08 -19.35 17.15
C ARG A 213 9.12 -20.50 16.81
N SER A 214 9.42 -21.70 17.34
CA SER A 214 8.52 -22.85 17.25
C SER A 214 7.17 -22.55 17.93
N ASP A 215 6.08 -22.78 17.20
CA ASP A 215 4.66 -22.63 17.61
C ASP A 215 4.11 -21.18 17.77
N PRO A 216 4.00 -20.40 16.66
CA PRO A 216 3.38 -19.07 16.71
C PRO A 216 1.86 -19.15 16.79
N ILE A 217 1.25 -18.17 17.45
CA ILE A 217 -0.21 -18.04 17.52
C ILE A 217 -0.73 -17.54 16.17
N TRP A 218 -1.67 -18.29 15.58
CA TRP A 218 -2.36 -17.90 14.35
C TRP A 218 -3.68 -17.22 14.68
N ILE A 219 -3.85 -16.00 14.19
CA ILE A 219 -5.11 -15.26 14.31
C ILE A 219 -5.56 -14.85 12.92
N THR A 220 -6.72 -15.36 12.52
CA THR A 220 -7.37 -14.97 11.26
C THR A 220 -8.69 -14.34 11.63
N VAL A 221 -8.80 -13.03 11.41
CA VAL A 221 -10.07 -12.33 11.50
C VAL A 221 -10.68 -12.35 10.10
N ASP A 222 -11.22 -13.51 9.75
CA ASP A 222 -12.19 -13.59 8.68
C ASP A 222 -13.52 -13.11 9.28
N ASP A 223 -14.02 -11.97 8.80
CA ASP A 223 -15.46 -11.84 8.80
C ASP A 223 -15.96 -12.98 7.90
N ASP A 224 -16.97 -13.73 8.32
CA ASP A 224 -17.71 -14.75 7.54
C ASP A 224 -18.35 -14.21 6.23
N ALA A 225 -17.74 -13.21 5.61
CA ALA A 225 -18.16 -12.62 4.38
C ALA A 225 -17.80 -13.58 3.25
N LYS A 226 -18.83 -14.01 2.54
CA LYS A 226 -18.78 -14.58 1.19
C LYS A 226 -17.99 -13.73 0.16
N ARG A 227 -17.35 -12.61 0.57
CA ARG A 227 -16.66 -11.62 -0.27
C ARG A 227 -15.36 -11.11 0.38
N SER A 228 -14.30 -11.01 -0.42
CA SER A 228 -12.97 -10.53 0.00
C SER A 228 -12.89 -9.01 0.21
N THR A 229 -13.91 -8.25 -0.21
CA THR A 229 -13.94 -6.78 -0.14
C THR A 229 -14.67 -6.23 1.10
N VAL A 230 -14.67 -4.91 1.30
CA VAL A 230 -15.25 -4.25 2.49
C VAL A 230 -16.77 -4.07 2.33
N SER A 231 -17.52 -4.13 3.44
CA SER A 231 -18.96 -3.85 3.46
C SER A 231 -19.25 -2.39 3.09
N GLY A 232 -20.22 -2.13 2.21
CA GLY A 232 -20.57 -0.77 1.77
C GLY A 232 -19.87 -0.30 0.48
N LEU A 233 -18.96 -1.11 -0.07
CA LEU A 233 -18.35 -0.90 -1.38
C LEU A 233 -19.28 -1.38 -2.51
N GLN A 234 -19.61 -0.49 -3.43
CA GLN A 234 -20.19 -0.81 -4.73
C GLN A 234 -19.07 -0.89 -5.76
N GLN A 235 -18.84 -2.08 -6.31
CA GLN A 235 -17.73 -2.33 -7.22
C GLN A 235 -18.22 -2.93 -8.53
N GLY A 236 -17.69 -2.40 -9.62
CA GLY A 236 -18.03 -2.87 -10.94
C GLY A 236 -16.86 -2.80 -11.92
N TYR A 237 -17.12 -3.28 -13.13
CA TYR A 237 -16.19 -3.20 -14.24
C TYR A 237 -16.84 -2.51 -15.43
N TYR A 238 -16.02 -1.86 -16.25
CA TYR A 238 -16.46 -1.28 -17.51
C TYR A 238 -15.58 -1.76 -18.65
N ILE A 239 -16.21 -2.33 -19.68
CA ILE A 239 -15.53 -2.71 -20.92
C ILE A 239 -15.28 -1.44 -21.72
N CYS A 240 -14.02 -1.03 -21.76
CA CYS A 240 -13.56 0.20 -22.40
C CYS A 240 -12.45 -0.14 -23.41
N PRO A 241 -12.71 0.05 -24.73
CA PRO A 241 -11.67 0.03 -25.74
C PRO A 241 -10.52 0.96 -25.36
N VAL A 242 -9.29 0.54 -25.62
CA VAL A 242 -8.08 1.18 -25.10
C VAL A 242 -7.98 2.66 -25.51
N GLU A 243 -8.34 2.96 -26.75
CA GLU A 243 -8.34 4.30 -27.34
C GLU A 243 -9.39 5.24 -26.70
N LYS A 244 -10.45 4.68 -26.10
CA LYS A 244 -11.52 5.45 -25.46
C LYS A 244 -11.25 5.76 -23.98
N ARG A 245 -10.24 5.12 -23.36
CA ARG A 245 -9.98 5.24 -21.91
C ARG A 245 -9.70 6.67 -21.45
N MET A 246 -8.92 7.43 -22.22
CA MET A 246 -8.57 8.81 -21.88
C MET A 246 -9.80 9.72 -21.82
N ALA A 247 -10.64 9.65 -22.86
CA ALA A 247 -11.87 10.42 -22.96
C ALA A 247 -12.91 9.98 -21.89
N TRP A 248 -12.95 8.67 -21.57
CA TRP A 248 -13.77 8.18 -20.46
C TRP A 248 -13.32 8.76 -19.12
N LEU A 249 -12.01 8.77 -18.83
CA LEU A 249 -11.49 9.32 -17.58
C LEU A 249 -11.78 10.82 -17.48
N TYR A 250 -11.68 11.56 -18.59
CA TYR A 250 -12.09 12.96 -18.64
C TYR A 250 -13.55 13.17 -18.26
N LYS A 251 -14.46 12.39 -18.87
CA LYS A 251 -15.88 12.45 -18.55
C LYS A 251 -16.15 12.12 -17.08
N MET A 252 -15.48 11.09 -16.56
CA MET A 252 -15.61 10.65 -15.16
C MET A 252 -15.18 11.75 -14.19
N LEU A 253 -14.00 12.34 -14.39
CA LEU A 253 -13.50 13.42 -13.52
C LEU A 253 -14.34 14.70 -13.64
N LYS A 254 -14.90 15.00 -14.82
CA LYS A 254 -15.82 16.13 -15.01
C LYS A 254 -17.13 15.94 -14.25
N LYS A 255 -17.67 14.72 -14.21
CA LYS A 255 -18.87 14.36 -13.43
C LYS A 255 -18.60 14.35 -11.93
N CYS A 256 -17.40 13.93 -11.53
CA CYS A 256 -16.98 13.77 -10.13
C CYS A 256 -16.22 14.99 -9.57
N LYS A 257 -16.37 16.20 -10.14
CA LYS A 257 -15.63 17.41 -9.72
C LYS A 257 -15.75 17.77 -8.23
N LYS A 258 -16.87 17.39 -7.60
CA LYS A 258 -17.14 17.66 -6.17
C LYS A 258 -16.74 16.50 -5.25
N LEU A 259 -16.16 15.44 -5.79
CA LEU A 259 -15.83 14.21 -5.08
C LEU A 259 -14.31 14.03 -4.98
N LYS A 260 -13.86 13.18 -4.05
CA LYS A 260 -12.51 12.64 -4.01
C LYS A 260 -12.41 11.37 -4.84
N VAL A 261 -11.49 11.36 -5.80
CA VAL A 261 -11.27 10.22 -6.69
C VAL A 261 -9.82 9.76 -6.58
N MET A 262 -9.57 8.47 -6.50
CA MET A 262 -8.23 7.91 -6.70
C MET A 262 -8.19 7.15 -8.02
N VAL A 263 -7.17 7.42 -8.83
CA VAL A 263 -6.99 6.80 -10.15
C VAL A 263 -5.69 6.03 -10.17
N PHE A 264 -5.79 4.71 -10.32
CA PHE A 264 -4.66 3.80 -10.34
C PHE A 264 -4.17 3.51 -11.75
N PHE A 265 -2.88 3.69 -11.95
CA PHE A 265 -2.17 3.43 -13.21
C PHE A 265 -1.09 2.36 -13.01
N SER A 266 -0.80 1.62 -14.09
CA SER A 266 0.17 0.52 -14.10
C SER A 266 1.62 0.98 -13.92
N SER A 267 1.95 2.24 -14.21
CA SER A 267 3.33 2.72 -14.20
C SER A 267 3.48 4.18 -13.82
N CYS A 268 4.65 4.52 -13.28
CA CYS A 268 5.03 5.90 -12.96
C CYS A 268 4.96 6.81 -14.21
N LYS A 269 5.31 6.30 -15.38
CA LYS A 269 5.29 7.07 -16.64
C LYS A 269 3.87 7.36 -17.10
N SER A 270 2.95 6.43 -16.89
CA SER A 270 1.52 6.67 -17.11
C SER A 270 0.99 7.74 -16.16
N VAL A 271 1.34 7.68 -14.86
CA VAL A 271 0.98 8.73 -13.89
C VAL A 271 1.48 10.10 -14.34
N ASP A 272 2.76 10.24 -14.69
CA ASP A 272 3.36 11.50 -15.15
C ASP A 272 2.59 12.09 -16.36
N PHE A 273 2.32 11.27 -17.37
CA PHE A 273 1.64 11.68 -18.59
C PHE A 273 0.19 12.13 -18.36
N HIS A 274 -0.60 11.31 -17.67
CA HIS A 274 -2.00 11.63 -17.39
C HIS A 274 -2.09 12.84 -16.46
N TYR A 275 -1.26 12.92 -15.42
CA TYR A 275 -1.23 14.05 -14.50
C TYR A 275 -0.99 15.37 -15.23
N GLU A 276 0.01 15.42 -16.11
CA GLU A 276 0.32 16.63 -16.86
C GLU A 276 -0.82 17.01 -17.83
N PHE A 277 -1.39 16.02 -18.54
CA PHE A 277 -2.54 16.27 -19.41
C PHE A 277 -3.72 16.87 -18.64
N PHE A 278 -4.14 16.24 -17.55
CA PHE A 278 -5.32 16.65 -16.79
C PHE A 278 -5.12 17.96 -16.05
N ARG A 279 -3.93 18.19 -15.48
CA ARG A 279 -3.61 19.43 -14.77
C ARG A 279 -3.57 20.62 -15.72
N VAL A 280 -2.82 20.53 -16.82
CA VAL A 280 -2.56 21.67 -17.71
C VAL A 280 -3.72 21.91 -18.67
N ASN A 281 -4.23 20.84 -19.30
CA ASN A 281 -5.15 20.98 -20.43
C ASN A 281 -6.62 20.85 -20.03
N CYS A 282 -6.91 20.08 -18.98
CA CYS A 282 -8.28 19.94 -18.47
C CYS A 282 -8.57 20.87 -17.28
N LYS A 283 -7.54 21.56 -16.74
CA LYS A 283 -7.61 22.38 -15.52
C LYS A 283 -8.28 21.64 -14.35
N ALA A 284 -8.04 20.33 -14.27
CA ALA A 284 -8.61 19.49 -13.22
C ALA A 284 -7.78 19.63 -11.92
N ILE A 285 -8.45 19.57 -10.77
CA ILE A 285 -7.79 19.52 -9.46
C ILE A 285 -7.22 18.13 -9.30
N VAL A 286 -5.95 17.97 -9.67
CA VAL A 286 -5.25 16.67 -9.64
C VAL A 286 -3.94 16.76 -8.87
N SER A 287 -3.63 15.70 -8.14
CA SER A 287 -2.34 15.45 -7.48
C SER A 287 -1.79 14.11 -7.97
N SER A 288 -0.48 13.87 -7.85
CA SER A 288 0.11 12.60 -8.26
C SER A 288 1.10 12.03 -7.24
N ILE A 289 1.03 10.71 -7.02
CA ILE A 289 1.95 9.98 -6.12
C ILE A 289 2.45 8.70 -6.79
N HIS A 290 3.77 8.60 -6.97
CA HIS A 290 4.41 7.35 -7.41
C HIS A 290 5.87 7.25 -6.93
N GLY A 291 6.45 6.04 -7.01
CA GLY A 291 7.74 5.72 -6.38
C GLY A 291 8.98 6.41 -6.96
N ARG A 292 8.87 7.09 -8.11
CA ARG A 292 9.99 7.85 -8.72
C ARG A 292 10.03 9.32 -8.34
N GLN A 293 9.02 9.82 -7.61
CA GLN A 293 9.02 11.19 -7.11
C GLN A 293 9.90 11.32 -5.87
N SER A 294 10.41 12.53 -5.63
CA SER A 294 11.13 12.83 -4.39
C SER A 294 10.19 12.71 -3.17
N GLN A 295 10.74 12.36 -2.02
CA GLN A 295 9.94 12.19 -0.79
C GLN A 295 9.19 13.48 -0.42
N ALA A 296 9.80 14.64 -0.63
CA ALA A 296 9.17 15.95 -0.39
C ALA A 296 7.91 16.14 -1.25
N LYS A 297 8.00 15.89 -2.57
CA LYS A 297 6.85 16.00 -3.48
C LYS A 297 5.73 15.02 -3.11
N ARG A 298 6.09 13.80 -2.73
CA ARG A 298 5.12 12.78 -2.32
C ARG A 298 4.40 13.16 -1.03
N LYS A 299 5.13 13.71 -0.06
CA LYS A 299 4.57 14.21 1.20
C LYS A 299 3.64 15.40 0.97
N GLU A 300 4.04 16.35 0.14
CA GLU A 300 3.21 17.50 -0.27
C GLU A 300 1.92 17.06 -0.96
N ALA A 301 2.02 16.20 -1.98
CA ALA A 301 0.85 15.67 -2.69
C ALA A 301 -0.08 14.86 -1.77
N TYR A 302 0.49 14.10 -0.82
CA TYR A 302 -0.28 13.36 0.17
C TYR A 302 -1.07 14.28 1.09
N HIS A 303 -0.41 15.24 1.75
CA HIS A 303 -1.07 16.17 2.66
C HIS A 303 -2.11 17.02 1.92
N GLY A 304 -1.76 17.55 0.75
CA GLY A 304 -2.68 18.32 -0.08
C GLY A 304 -3.95 17.54 -0.44
N PHE A 305 -3.82 16.25 -0.78
CA PHE A 305 -4.99 15.41 -1.09
C PHE A 305 -5.81 15.01 0.14
N VAL A 306 -5.15 14.77 1.27
CA VAL A 306 -5.83 14.47 2.55
C VAL A 306 -6.69 15.66 2.99
N GLU A 307 -6.13 16.88 2.92
CA GLU A 307 -6.77 18.12 3.34
C GLU A 307 -7.82 18.66 2.35
N ALA A 308 -7.66 18.38 1.05
CA ALA A 308 -8.62 18.79 0.04
C ALA A 308 -10.03 18.23 0.34
N GLN A 309 -11.08 18.90 -0.15
CA GLN A 309 -12.46 18.38 -0.06
C GLN A 309 -12.87 17.60 -1.30
N ASN A 310 -12.25 17.88 -2.44
CA ASN A 310 -12.49 17.24 -3.73
C ASN A 310 -11.19 17.21 -4.54
N GLY A 311 -11.20 16.45 -5.64
CA GLY A 311 -10.07 16.34 -6.56
C GLY A 311 -9.69 14.88 -6.83
N ALA A 312 -8.72 14.69 -7.72
CA ALA A 312 -8.24 13.35 -8.07
C ALA A 312 -6.77 13.14 -7.67
N LEU A 313 -6.47 11.97 -7.12
CA LEU A 313 -5.11 11.51 -6.87
C LEU A 313 -4.74 10.45 -7.90
N PHE A 314 -3.77 10.75 -8.75
CA PHE A 314 -3.23 9.82 -9.73
C PHE A 314 -2.04 9.08 -9.15
N CYS A 315 -2.13 7.76 -9.09
CA CYS A 315 -1.13 6.98 -8.37
C CYS A 315 -0.86 5.61 -8.98
N THR A 316 0.30 5.04 -8.61
CA THR A 316 0.54 3.61 -8.74
C THR A 316 0.20 2.90 -7.43
N ASP A 317 0.43 1.58 -7.35
CA ASP A 317 0.18 0.74 -6.16
C ASP A 317 0.94 1.15 -4.90
N VAL A 318 1.85 2.10 -5.04
CA VAL A 318 2.50 2.77 -3.92
C VAL A 318 1.48 3.48 -3.01
N ALA A 319 0.36 3.97 -3.56
CA ALA A 319 -0.73 4.58 -2.78
C ALA A 319 -1.89 3.63 -2.43
N ALA A 320 -1.90 2.41 -3.00
CA ALA A 320 -2.93 1.41 -2.74
C ALA A 320 -2.82 0.79 -1.34
N ARG A 321 -1.62 0.82 -0.74
CA ARG A 321 -1.31 0.13 0.50
C ARG A 321 -0.64 1.08 1.49
N GLY A 322 -1.00 0.95 2.77
CA GLY A 322 -0.39 1.71 3.86
C GLY A 322 -0.36 3.24 3.77
N LEU A 323 -1.23 3.86 2.97
CA LEU A 323 -1.56 5.28 3.08
C LEU A 323 -2.98 5.45 3.67
N ASP A 324 -3.08 5.91 4.91
CA ASP A 324 -4.23 6.51 5.60
C ASP A 324 -4.77 7.77 4.90
N ILE A 325 -5.20 7.58 3.67
CA ILE A 325 -6.02 8.54 2.95
C ILE A 325 -7.44 8.41 3.53
N PRO A 326 -8.10 9.54 3.90
CA PRO A 326 -9.51 9.54 4.28
C PRO A 326 -10.35 8.79 3.24
N SER A 327 -11.50 8.25 3.65
CA SER A 327 -12.37 7.53 2.72
C SER A 327 -12.66 8.41 1.49
N VAL A 328 -12.25 7.93 0.31
CA VAL A 328 -12.53 8.60 -0.98
C VAL A 328 -13.83 8.09 -1.56
N ASP A 329 -14.48 8.86 -2.44
CA ASP A 329 -15.79 8.50 -2.99
C ASP A 329 -15.68 7.46 -4.11
N TRP A 330 -14.61 7.56 -4.93
CA TRP A 330 -14.39 6.71 -6.09
C TRP A 330 -12.96 6.20 -6.20
N ILE A 331 -12.85 4.90 -6.49
CA ILE A 331 -11.63 4.24 -6.93
C ILE A 331 -11.78 3.91 -8.42
N VAL A 332 -10.90 4.47 -9.23
CA VAL A 332 -10.81 4.18 -10.67
C VAL A 332 -9.53 3.38 -10.90
N GLN A 333 -9.67 2.13 -11.31
CA GLN A 333 -8.55 1.31 -11.76
C GLN A 333 -8.44 1.47 -13.27
N TYR A 334 -7.72 2.51 -13.68
CA TYR A 334 -7.54 2.87 -15.10
C TYR A 334 -6.79 1.78 -15.85
N ASP A 335 -5.76 1.24 -15.20
CA ASP A 335 -5.10 0.02 -15.61
C ASP A 335 -5.40 -1.10 -14.59
N PRO A 336 -5.73 -2.31 -15.04
CA PRO A 336 -5.87 -3.48 -14.18
C PRO A 336 -4.63 -3.73 -13.32
N PRO A 337 -4.79 -4.21 -12.08
CA PRO A 337 -3.67 -4.56 -11.23
C PRO A 337 -2.97 -5.82 -11.77
N THR A 338 -1.67 -5.94 -11.51
CA THR A 338 -0.90 -7.14 -11.86
C THR A 338 -1.22 -8.34 -10.98
N ASP A 339 -1.85 -8.12 -9.84
CA ASP A 339 -2.20 -9.15 -8.84
C ASP A 339 -3.63 -8.89 -8.33
N PRO A 340 -4.53 -9.90 -8.24
CA PRO A 340 -5.83 -9.77 -7.59
C PRO A 340 -5.78 -9.21 -6.17
N LYS A 341 -4.73 -9.51 -5.41
CA LYS A 341 -4.56 -8.96 -4.06
C LYS A 341 -4.50 -7.43 -4.13
N GLU A 342 -3.78 -6.88 -5.12
CA GLU A 342 -3.71 -5.43 -5.33
C GLU A 342 -5.08 -4.84 -5.67
N TYR A 343 -5.97 -5.57 -6.36
CA TYR A 343 -7.36 -5.13 -6.53
C TYR A 343 -8.01 -4.81 -5.18
N ILE A 344 -7.93 -5.76 -4.23
CA ILE A 344 -8.53 -5.63 -2.90
C ILE A 344 -7.94 -4.44 -2.15
N HIS A 345 -6.63 -4.22 -2.25
CA HIS A 345 -5.97 -3.09 -1.60
C HIS A 345 -6.34 -1.73 -2.19
N ARG A 346 -6.43 -1.64 -3.52
CA ARG A 346 -6.86 -0.44 -4.24
C ARG A 346 -8.27 -0.05 -3.83
N VAL A 347 -9.22 -0.99 -3.88
CA VAL A 347 -10.61 -0.71 -3.51
C VAL A 347 -10.79 -0.51 -2.00
N GLY A 348 -9.90 -1.07 -1.18
CA GLY A 348 -9.85 -0.82 0.27
C GLY A 348 -9.44 0.60 0.67
N ARG A 349 -9.20 1.52 -0.29
CA ARG A 349 -9.02 2.96 -0.03
C ARG A 349 -10.35 3.73 0.08
N THR A 350 -11.46 3.15 -0.38
CA THR A 350 -12.81 3.69 -0.20
C THR A 350 -13.59 2.87 0.85
N ALA A 351 -14.80 3.31 1.21
CA ALA A 351 -15.67 2.66 2.20
C ALA A 351 -14.91 2.31 3.51
N ARG A 352 -14.08 3.24 4.00
CA ARG A 352 -13.31 3.08 5.24
C ARG A 352 -14.13 3.59 6.42
N GLY A 353 -14.28 2.77 7.47
CA GLY A 353 -15.03 3.10 8.68
C GLY A 353 -16.44 2.49 8.74
N MET A 354 -17.09 2.58 9.90
CA MET A 354 -18.43 2.01 10.12
C MET A 354 -19.47 2.85 9.37
N ASN A 355 -20.30 2.21 8.53
CA ASN A 355 -21.36 2.82 7.70
C ASN A 355 -20.91 3.74 6.55
N SER A 356 -19.64 3.72 6.12
CA SER A 356 -19.22 4.49 4.94
C SER A 356 -19.54 3.77 3.63
N LYS A 357 -19.86 4.56 2.59
CA LYS A 357 -20.13 4.07 1.23
C LYS A 357 -18.98 4.46 0.32
N GLY A 358 -18.76 3.65 -0.71
CA GLY A 358 -17.66 3.83 -1.64
C GLY A 358 -17.96 3.18 -2.97
N ASN A 359 -17.39 3.73 -4.04
CA ASN A 359 -17.54 3.17 -5.38
C ASN A 359 -16.18 2.78 -5.97
N ALA A 360 -16.13 1.67 -6.70
CA ALA A 360 -14.97 1.26 -7.46
C ALA A 360 -15.36 0.85 -8.88
N VAL A 361 -14.52 1.22 -9.84
CA VAL A 361 -14.63 0.78 -11.23
C VAL A 361 -13.26 0.37 -11.76
N ILE A 362 -13.19 -0.79 -12.41
CA ILE A 362 -12.03 -1.24 -13.18
C ILE A 362 -12.31 -1.15 -14.67
N LEU A 363 -11.35 -0.59 -15.42
CA LEU A 363 -11.42 -0.54 -16.87
C LEU A 363 -10.76 -1.79 -17.45
N LEU A 364 -11.50 -2.54 -18.26
CA LEU A 364 -11.03 -3.72 -18.96
C LEU A 364 -11.21 -3.52 -20.47
N ARG A 365 -10.26 -3.97 -21.27
CA ARG A 365 -10.48 -4.09 -22.72
C ARG A 365 -11.50 -5.21 -22.99
N PRO A 366 -12.16 -5.23 -24.16
CA PRO A 366 -13.05 -6.34 -24.53
C PRO A 366 -12.39 -7.72 -24.38
N GLU A 367 -11.10 -7.83 -24.70
CA GLU A 367 -10.34 -9.08 -24.60
C GLU A 367 -9.98 -9.46 -23.15
N GLU A 368 -10.22 -8.58 -22.19
CA GLU A 368 -9.84 -8.74 -20.77
C GLU A 368 -11.03 -9.08 -19.88
N GLU A 369 -12.23 -9.29 -20.43
CA GLU A 369 -13.44 -9.58 -19.63
C GLU A 369 -13.30 -10.87 -18.81
N GLU A 370 -12.45 -11.82 -19.24
CA GLU A 370 -12.11 -13.02 -18.46
C GLU A 370 -11.44 -12.70 -17.11
N PHE A 371 -10.85 -11.51 -16.94
CA PHE A 371 -10.33 -11.08 -15.65
C PHE A 371 -11.41 -11.02 -14.56
N VAL A 372 -12.68 -10.78 -14.94
CA VAL A 372 -13.80 -10.78 -14.00
C VAL A 372 -13.99 -12.17 -13.39
N LYS A 373 -13.95 -13.23 -14.21
CA LYS A 373 -14.04 -14.62 -13.74
C LYS A 373 -12.85 -14.99 -12.84
N PHE A 374 -11.66 -14.47 -13.15
CA PHE A 374 -10.50 -14.68 -12.30
C PHE A 374 -10.67 -14.03 -10.91
N LEU A 375 -11.24 -12.83 -10.86
CA LEU A 375 -11.57 -12.15 -9.59
C LEU A 375 -12.68 -12.88 -8.82
N GLU A 376 -13.66 -13.47 -9.49
CA GLU A 376 -14.72 -14.27 -8.86
C GLU A 376 -14.14 -15.48 -8.12
N ASN A 377 -13.11 -16.15 -8.66
CA ASN A 377 -12.40 -17.24 -7.99
C ASN A 377 -11.71 -16.77 -6.70
N GLU A 378 -11.28 -15.51 -6.64
CA GLU A 378 -10.74 -14.84 -5.45
C GLU A 378 -11.84 -14.24 -4.55
N LYS A 379 -13.10 -14.64 -4.76
CA LYS A 379 -14.30 -14.17 -4.05
C LYS A 379 -14.52 -12.66 -4.18
N VAL A 380 -14.15 -12.08 -5.32
CA VAL A 380 -14.39 -10.68 -5.69
C VAL A 380 -15.41 -10.64 -6.84
N TYR A 381 -16.64 -10.25 -6.52
CA TYR A 381 -17.74 -10.19 -7.49
C TYR A 381 -17.94 -8.75 -7.97
N LEU A 382 -18.01 -8.53 -9.29
CA LEU A 382 -18.13 -7.22 -9.91
C LEU A 382 -19.41 -7.10 -10.73
N ASP A 383 -20.13 -5.99 -10.56
CA ASP A 383 -21.27 -5.67 -11.43
C ASP A 383 -20.78 -5.04 -12.75
N LYS A 384 -21.40 -5.42 -13.87
CA LYS A 384 -21.10 -4.78 -15.17
C LYS A 384 -21.71 -3.39 -15.19
N TYR A 385 -20.88 -2.36 -15.28
CA TYR A 385 -21.33 -0.97 -15.38
C TYR A 385 -21.51 -0.56 -16.82
N THR A 386 -22.52 0.28 -17.05
CA THR A 386 -22.75 0.97 -18.32
C THR A 386 -22.50 2.46 -18.14
N PHE A 387 -21.58 3.01 -18.92
CA PHE A 387 -21.35 4.44 -19.00
C PHE A 387 -21.71 4.91 -20.41
N GLY A 388 -22.39 6.05 -20.54
CA GLY A 388 -22.63 6.64 -21.86
C GLY A 388 -21.33 7.03 -22.55
N ASP A 389 -21.36 7.20 -23.86
CA ASP A 389 -20.15 7.37 -24.68
C ASP A 389 -19.23 8.50 -24.21
N PRO A 390 -17.91 8.27 -24.22
CA PRO A 390 -16.95 9.32 -23.92
C PRO A 390 -16.96 10.37 -25.04
N PRO A 391 -16.67 11.64 -24.70
CA PRO A 391 -16.78 12.73 -25.66
C PRO A 391 -15.65 12.63 -26.70
N ALA A 392 -16.00 12.74 -27.99
CA ALA A 392 -15.09 12.50 -29.10
C ALA A 392 -14.02 13.61 -29.28
N ASP A 393 -14.37 14.83 -28.90
CA ASP A 393 -13.52 16.04 -28.94
C ASP A 393 -12.20 15.86 -28.17
N ILE A 394 -12.19 15.06 -27.10
CA ILE A 394 -10.99 14.80 -26.29
C ILE A 394 -9.94 14.03 -27.09
N GLN A 395 -10.34 13.12 -27.97
CA GLN A 395 -9.39 12.34 -28.77
C GLN A 395 -8.66 13.23 -29.77
N GLU A 396 -9.42 14.06 -30.50
CA GLU A 396 -8.87 15.01 -31.47
C GLU A 396 -7.97 16.05 -30.79
N PHE A 397 -8.41 16.56 -29.63
CA PHE A 397 -7.62 17.49 -28.84
C PHE A 397 -6.31 16.86 -28.36
N LEU A 398 -6.35 15.61 -27.88
CA LEU A 398 -5.16 14.90 -27.44
C LEU A 398 -4.18 14.70 -28.59
N GLN A 399 -4.65 14.28 -29.77
CA GLN A 399 -3.79 14.10 -30.95
C GLN A 399 -3.13 15.40 -31.38
N LYS A 400 -3.89 16.49 -31.47
CA LYS A 400 -3.37 17.82 -31.76
C LYS A 400 -2.31 18.24 -30.75
N LEU A 401 -2.58 18.05 -29.45
CA LEU A 401 -1.64 18.38 -28.38
C LEU A 401 -0.33 17.61 -28.49
N ILE A 402 -0.36 16.30 -28.78
CA ILE A 402 0.85 15.48 -28.93
C ILE A 402 1.66 15.87 -30.17
N LYS A 403 0.99 16.35 -31.23
CA LYS A 403 1.65 16.86 -32.43
C LYS A 403 2.38 18.18 -32.17
N GLU A 404 1.74 19.09 -31.43
CA GLU A 404 2.21 20.47 -31.24
C GLU A 404 3.12 20.66 -30.02
N ASN A 405 2.94 19.89 -28.95
CA ASN A 405 3.67 20.06 -27.69
C ASN A 405 4.74 18.98 -27.50
N GLY A 406 6.01 19.36 -27.68
CA GLY A 406 7.16 18.46 -27.55
C GLY A 406 7.31 17.81 -26.16
N VAL A 407 6.95 18.53 -25.08
CA VAL A 407 7.02 17.99 -23.72
C VAL A 407 5.97 16.88 -23.54
N MET A 408 4.73 17.15 -23.94
CA MET A 408 3.65 16.16 -23.90
C MET A 408 3.95 14.96 -24.79
N LYS A 409 4.52 15.16 -25.98
CA LYS A 409 4.95 14.08 -26.88
C LYS A 409 5.96 13.14 -26.23
N VAL A 410 6.94 13.70 -25.52
CA VAL A 410 7.95 12.90 -24.79
C VAL A 410 7.33 12.12 -23.63
N LEU A 411 6.41 12.73 -22.87
CA LEU A 411 5.68 12.06 -21.80
C LEU A 411 4.80 10.93 -22.34
N ALA A 412 4.02 11.20 -23.39
CA ALA A 412 3.17 10.23 -24.07
C ALA A 412 3.99 9.03 -24.57
N ARG A 413 5.14 9.26 -25.21
CA ARG A 413 6.01 8.18 -25.70
C ARG A 413 6.53 7.31 -24.55
N LYS A 414 6.98 7.94 -23.46
CA LYS A 414 7.45 7.21 -22.26
C LYS A 414 6.33 6.40 -21.61
N ALA A 415 5.12 6.96 -21.54
CA ALA A 415 3.95 6.30 -20.98
C ALA A 415 3.51 5.12 -21.85
N PHE A 416 3.42 5.30 -23.17
CA PHE A 416 3.08 4.24 -24.13
C PHE A 416 4.07 3.06 -24.06
N LEU A 417 5.38 3.33 -24.11
CA LEU A 417 6.38 2.26 -23.99
C LEU A 417 6.31 1.55 -22.63
N SER A 418 6.01 2.28 -21.56
CA SER A 418 5.83 1.67 -20.24
C SER A 418 4.57 0.80 -20.17
N PHE A 419 3.48 1.24 -20.80
CA PHE A 419 2.24 0.47 -20.92
C PHE A 419 2.48 -0.86 -21.64
N LEU A 420 3.16 -0.84 -22.79
CA LEU A 420 3.52 -2.07 -23.51
C LEU A 420 4.36 -3.02 -22.64
N ARG A 421 5.33 -2.50 -21.87
CA ARG A 421 6.14 -3.30 -20.95
C ARG A 421 5.31 -3.92 -19.83
N CYS A 422 4.32 -3.19 -19.30
CA CYS A 422 3.41 -3.71 -18.27
C CYS A 422 2.60 -4.90 -18.82
N TYR A 423 2.10 -4.82 -20.05
CA TYR A 423 1.41 -5.94 -20.70
C TYR A 423 2.34 -7.12 -20.96
N LYS A 424 3.55 -6.87 -21.48
CA LYS A 424 4.53 -7.93 -21.74
C LYS A 424 4.87 -8.72 -20.47
N ASN A 425 5.07 -8.02 -19.37
CA ASN A 425 5.51 -8.59 -18.10
C ASN A 425 4.34 -8.96 -17.18
N HIS A 426 3.10 -8.90 -17.67
CA HIS A 426 1.94 -9.22 -16.86
C HIS A 426 1.96 -10.72 -16.50
N PRO A 427 1.74 -11.11 -15.22
CA PRO A 427 1.79 -12.51 -14.81
C PRO A 427 0.66 -13.34 -15.45
N LEU A 428 -0.54 -12.77 -15.54
CA LEU A 428 -1.70 -13.40 -16.20
C LEU A 428 -1.65 -13.23 -17.72
N LYS A 429 -0.70 -13.90 -18.37
CA LYS A 429 -0.47 -13.78 -19.83
C LYS A 429 -1.61 -14.29 -20.70
N SER A 430 -2.47 -15.18 -20.17
CA SER A 430 -3.66 -15.66 -20.87
C SER A 430 -4.68 -14.55 -21.10
N ILE A 431 -4.83 -13.65 -20.13
CA ILE A 431 -5.80 -12.55 -20.14
C ILE A 431 -5.14 -11.27 -20.71
N PHE A 432 -4.01 -10.88 -20.14
CA PHE A 432 -3.29 -9.66 -20.53
C PHE A 432 -2.20 -9.95 -21.55
N ASN A 433 -2.62 -10.43 -22.72
CA ASN A 433 -1.72 -10.82 -23.78
C ASN A 433 -1.35 -9.63 -24.68
N ILE A 434 -0.06 -9.28 -24.72
CA ILE A 434 0.46 -8.24 -25.63
C ILE A 434 0.23 -8.57 -27.11
N LYS A 435 0.16 -9.86 -27.49
CA LYS A 435 -0.10 -10.27 -28.88
C LYS A 435 -1.53 -9.91 -29.34
N ASN A 436 -2.46 -9.82 -28.38
CA ASN A 436 -3.86 -9.45 -28.65
C ASN A 436 -4.08 -7.93 -28.49
N LEU A 437 -3.02 -7.15 -28.24
CA LEU A 437 -3.11 -5.71 -28.12
C LEU A 437 -2.95 -5.07 -29.50
N ASN A 438 -4.03 -4.46 -29.99
CA ASN A 438 -3.95 -3.64 -31.20
C ASN A 438 -3.09 -2.39 -30.91
N LEU A 439 -1.86 -2.37 -31.45
CA LEU A 439 -0.88 -1.31 -31.20
C LEU A 439 -1.30 0.04 -31.76
N GLN A 440 -2.07 0.08 -32.85
CA GLN A 440 -2.57 1.33 -33.44
C GLN A 440 -3.62 1.95 -32.53
N LEU A 441 -4.56 1.17 -32.01
CA LEU A 441 -5.55 1.65 -31.04
C LEU A 441 -4.88 2.02 -29.71
N ALA A 442 -3.93 1.22 -29.25
CA ALA A 442 -3.16 1.53 -28.06
C ALA A 442 -2.36 2.83 -28.21
N SER A 443 -1.77 3.12 -29.38
CA SER A 443 -1.05 4.38 -29.61
C SER A 443 -1.99 5.59 -29.65
N LYS A 444 -3.22 5.43 -30.17
CA LYS A 444 -4.26 6.46 -30.12
C LYS A 444 -4.64 6.84 -28.69
N ALA A 445 -4.64 5.89 -27.74
CA ALA A 445 -4.89 6.16 -26.33
C ALA A 445 -3.88 7.13 -25.70
N PHE A 446 -2.69 7.27 -26.28
CA PHE A 446 -1.65 8.22 -25.87
C PHE A 446 -1.55 9.45 -26.81
N GLY A 447 -2.47 9.60 -27.76
CA GLY A 447 -2.54 10.73 -28.67
C GLY A 447 -1.68 10.64 -29.93
N PHE A 448 -1.18 9.46 -30.29
CA PHE A 448 -0.41 9.30 -31.52
C PHE A 448 -1.32 8.96 -32.71
N ASP A 449 -1.17 9.71 -33.80
CA ASP A 449 -1.80 9.40 -35.10
C ASP A 449 -1.20 8.15 -35.75
N GLU A 450 0.12 8.02 -35.65
CA GLU A 450 0.89 6.88 -36.13
C GLU A 450 1.57 6.18 -34.96
N THR A 451 1.62 4.86 -34.99
CA THR A 451 2.28 4.07 -33.93
C THR A 451 3.76 4.47 -33.84
N PRO A 452 4.23 4.99 -32.69
CA PRO A 452 5.64 5.34 -32.52
C PRO A 452 6.53 4.12 -32.74
N HIS A 453 7.73 4.32 -33.31
CA HIS A 453 8.69 3.23 -33.44
C HIS A 453 8.94 2.55 -32.09
N VAL A 454 8.55 1.28 -32.02
CA VAL A 454 8.79 0.39 -30.88
C VAL A 454 9.93 -0.53 -31.31
N ASP A 455 11.10 -0.35 -30.69
CA ASP A 455 12.18 -1.30 -30.90
C ASP A 455 11.83 -2.58 -30.15
N PHE A 456 11.26 -3.52 -30.90
CA PHE A 456 10.85 -4.81 -30.40
C PHE A 456 12.06 -5.62 -29.94
N CYS A 457 13.26 -5.44 -30.50
CA CYS A 457 14.47 -6.12 -30.04
C CYS A 457 14.84 -5.70 -28.61
N ILE A 458 14.67 -4.42 -28.25
CA ILE A 458 14.89 -3.91 -26.88
C ILE A 458 13.76 -4.36 -25.92
N LEU A 459 12.55 -4.54 -26.45
CA LEU A 459 11.44 -5.11 -25.67
C LEU A 459 11.50 -6.64 -25.55
N PHE A 460 12.16 -7.38 -26.44
CA PHE A 460 12.19 -8.86 -26.52
C PHE A 460 13.50 -9.52 -26.05
N TRP A 461 14.43 -8.82 -25.39
CA TRP A 461 15.55 -9.49 -24.71
C TRP A 461 15.07 -10.31 -23.51
N HIS A 462 14.74 -11.56 -23.80
CA HIS A 462 15.07 -12.81 -23.10
C HIS A 462 14.44 -13.95 -23.92
N LEU A 463 15.12 -14.32 -24.99
CA LEU A 463 15.04 -15.68 -25.51
C LEU A 463 16.33 -16.39 -25.08
N PRO A 464 16.26 -17.53 -24.40
CA PRO A 464 17.17 -18.61 -24.74
C PRO A 464 16.66 -19.16 -26.07
N THR A 465 17.34 -18.84 -27.18
CA THR A 465 17.21 -19.64 -28.40
C THR A 465 18.35 -20.66 -28.42
N LEU A 466 17.93 -21.91 -28.20
CA LEU A 466 18.33 -23.11 -28.95
C LEU A 466 19.79 -23.54 -28.86
N GLY A 467 19.98 -24.53 -27.99
CA GLY A 467 20.99 -25.59 -28.00
C GLY A 467 20.44 -26.70 -27.12
#